data_AF-A0A225VN91-F1
#
_entry.id   AF-A0A225VN91-F1
#
_cell.length_a   1.000
_cell.length_b   1.000
_cell.length_c   1.000
_cell.angle_alpha   90.00
_cell.angle_beta   90.00
_cell.angle_gamma   90.00
#
_symmetry.space_group_name_H-M   'P 1'
#
loop_
_entity.id
_entity.type
_entity.pdbx_description
1 polymer ?
#
loop_
_entity_poly.entity_id
_entity_poly.type
_entity_poly.pdbx_seq_one_letter_code
_entity_poly.pdbx_strand_id
1 'polypeptide(L)'
;MSDIDKAKYLSKLDMTDDNLAKLLGMENMSVAAMKRHPNYNLYYAVTYNVNTRMINKLFKTKTEPSTLWKQLGLPTGETTSVAELKNIKRNDPNFDTYIRYVTKYDKELDAFKTKEQKLLEKYKLSKQFDEDAQPSPELVRMFNVNWDGPDIVYPAEILARADMWAKAGKSDDYVLTMLGMPSLKESSKFAHSYNYKAFLQFKEAAGTLSKNS
;
A
#
# COMPACT_ATOMS: atom_id res chain seq x y z
N MET A 1 1.54 -4.06 -35.81
CA MET A 1 1.11 -3.45 -34.53
C MET A 1 2.20 -3.70 -33.51
N SER A 2 2.72 -2.64 -32.86
CA SER A 2 3.76 -2.80 -31.82
C SER A 2 3.19 -3.51 -30.59
N ASP A 3 4.05 -4.06 -29.74
CA ASP A 3 3.58 -4.69 -28.48
C ASP A 3 2.95 -3.67 -27.51
N ILE A 4 3.35 -2.40 -27.60
CA ILE A 4 2.71 -1.31 -26.86
C ILE A 4 1.27 -1.09 -27.34
N ASP A 5 1.05 -1.09 -28.65
CA ASP A 5 -0.29 -0.90 -29.23
C ASP A 5 -1.20 -2.11 -28.96
N LYS A 6 -0.64 -3.34 -29.02
CA LYS A 6 -1.32 -4.56 -28.58
C LYS A 6 -1.72 -4.45 -27.11
N ALA A 7 -0.80 -4.04 -26.24
CA ALA A 7 -1.08 -3.91 -24.81
C ALA A 7 -2.19 -2.90 -24.52
N LYS A 8 -2.18 -1.75 -25.21
CA LYS A 8 -3.25 -0.75 -25.12
C LYS A 8 -4.59 -1.30 -25.59
N TYR A 9 -4.62 -1.99 -26.72
CA TYR A 9 -5.84 -2.61 -27.26
C TYR A 9 -6.40 -3.66 -26.30
N LEU A 10 -5.59 -4.65 -25.93
CA LEU A 10 -6.00 -5.74 -25.04
C LEU A 10 -6.47 -5.23 -23.67
N SER A 11 -5.83 -4.20 -23.12
CA SER A 11 -6.27 -3.61 -21.85
C SER A 11 -7.71 -3.07 -21.92
N LYS A 12 -8.20 -2.62 -23.08
CA LYS A 12 -9.57 -2.09 -23.22
C LYS A 12 -10.64 -3.18 -23.26
N LEU A 13 -10.27 -4.44 -23.48
CA LEU A 13 -11.22 -5.55 -23.63
C LEU A 13 -11.76 -6.09 -22.30
N ASP A 14 -11.36 -5.53 -21.16
CA ASP A 14 -11.80 -5.91 -19.81
C ASP A 14 -11.68 -7.43 -19.53
N MET A 15 -10.63 -8.04 -20.07
CA MET A 15 -10.35 -9.45 -19.89
C MET A 15 -9.92 -9.74 -18.44
N THR A 16 -10.43 -10.83 -17.88
CA THR A 16 -9.89 -11.40 -16.64
C THR A 16 -8.46 -11.86 -16.84
N ASP A 17 -7.70 -11.97 -15.74
CA ASP A 17 -6.32 -12.43 -15.79
C ASP A 17 -6.19 -13.83 -16.41
N ASP A 18 -7.11 -14.74 -16.06
CA ASP A 18 -7.20 -16.09 -16.65
C ASP A 18 -7.44 -16.06 -18.16
N ASN A 19 -8.36 -15.20 -18.63
CA ASN A 19 -8.67 -15.06 -20.06
C ASN A 19 -7.48 -14.46 -20.82
N LEU A 20 -6.77 -13.52 -20.22
CA LEU A 20 -5.57 -12.93 -20.80
C LEU A 20 -4.41 -13.94 -20.84
N ALA A 21 -4.19 -14.69 -19.76
CA ALA A 21 -3.18 -15.74 -19.71
C ALA A 21 -3.46 -16.80 -20.78
N LYS A 22 -4.70 -17.25 -20.91
CA LYS A 22 -5.15 -18.18 -21.96
C LYS A 22 -4.95 -17.62 -23.36
N LEU A 23 -5.32 -16.36 -23.59
CA LEU A 23 -5.12 -15.70 -24.90
C LEU A 23 -3.63 -15.66 -25.29
N LEU A 24 -2.75 -15.53 -24.32
CA LEU A 24 -1.31 -15.43 -24.53
C LEU A 24 -0.58 -16.78 -24.49
N GLY A 25 -1.32 -17.90 -24.37
CA GLY A 25 -0.77 -19.25 -24.31
C GLY A 25 0.02 -19.53 -23.04
N MET A 26 -0.39 -18.90 -21.93
CA MET A 26 0.27 -18.99 -20.63
C MET A 26 -0.65 -19.59 -19.57
N GLU A 27 -1.78 -20.19 -19.96
CA GLU A 27 -2.66 -20.85 -19.01
C GLU A 27 -1.93 -21.97 -18.25
N ASN A 28 -2.29 -22.14 -16.97
CA ASN A 28 -1.74 -23.17 -16.07
C ASN A 28 -0.22 -23.08 -15.83
N MET A 29 0.46 -22.04 -16.30
CA MET A 29 1.86 -21.80 -15.98
C MET A 29 1.99 -21.25 -14.56
N SER A 30 3.01 -21.70 -13.82
CA SER A 30 3.38 -21.02 -12.58
C SER A 30 3.87 -19.59 -12.89
N VAL A 31 3.76 -18.66 -11.94
CA VAL A 31 4.27 -17.28 -12.10
C VAL A 31 5.75 -17.27 -12.53
N ALA A 32 6.55 -18.19 -12.00
CA ALA A 32 7.96 -18.34 -12.38
C ALA A 32 8.14 -18.80 -13.84
N ALA A 33 7.27 -19.69 -14.33
CA ALA A 33 7.26 -20.12 -15.73
C ALA A 33 6.74 -19.01 -16.65
N MET A 34 5.66 -18.32 -16.26
CA MET A 34 5.14 -17.15 -17.00
C MET A 34 6.23 -16.11 -17.21
N LYS A 35 7.01 -15.76 -16.17
CA LYS A 35 8.11 -14.77 -16.26
C LYS A 35 9.18 -15.10 -17.31
N ARG A 36 9.30 -16.36 -17.73
CA ARG A 36 10.25 -16.82 -18.75
C ARG A 36 9.60 -16.96 -20.14
N HIS A 37 8.29 -16.79 -20.24
CA HIS A 37 7.54 -16.97 -21.48
C HIS A 37 7.75 -15.78 -22.42
N PRO A 38 7.87 -15.97 -23.75
CA PRO A 38 8.05 -14.87 -24.71
C PRO A 38 6.94 -13.80 -24.66
N ASN A 39 5.70 -14.20 -24.33
CA ASN A 39 4.57 -13.28 -24.23
C ASN A 39 4.44 -12.59 -22.86
N TYR A 40 5.35 -12.87 -21.92
CA TYR A 40 5.27 -12.30 -20.56
C TYR A 40 5.28 -10.78 -20.56
N ASN A 41 6.13 -10.16 -21.38
CA ASN A 41 6.22 -8.70 -21.44
C ASN A 41 4.90 -8.07 -21.90
N LEU A 42 4.20 -8.70 -22.84
CA LEU A 42 2.88 -8.25 -23.30
C LEU A 42 1.82 -8.45 -22.21
N TYR A 43 1.78 -9.61 -21.58
CA TYR A 43 0.90 -9.88 -20.44
C TYR A 43 1.10 -8.86 -19.31
N TYR A 44 2.35 -8.63 -18.92
CA TYR A 44 2.73 -7.65 -17.90
C TYR A 44 2.29 -6.24 -18.28
N ALA A 45 2.47 -5.83 -19.53
CA ALA A 45 2.04 -4.51 -19.99
C ALA A 45 0.51 -4.34 -19.96
N VAL A 46 -0.25 -5.37 -20.34
CA VAL A 46 -1.72 -5.34 -20.30
C VAL A 46 -2.21 -5.24 -18.86
N THR A 47 -1.77 -6.15 -17.99
CA THR A 47 -2.13 -6.15 -16.56
C THR A 47 -1.72 -4.84 -15.90
N TYR A 48 -0.54 -4.30 -16.23
CA TYR A 48 -0.10 -2.99 -15.75
C TYR A 48 -1.09 -1.87 -16.08
N ASN A 49 -1.56 -1.80 -17.33
CA ASN A 49 -2.52 -0.79 -17.80
C ASN A 49 -3.91 -0.95 -17.17
N VAL A 50 -4.39 -2.19 -17.06
CA VAL A 50 -5.66 -2.51 -16.38
C VAL A 50 -5.58 -2.07 -14.92
N ASN A 51 -4.54 -2.48 -14.20
CA ASN A 51 -4.33 -2.14 -12.79
C ASN A 51 -4.16 -0.63 -12.59
N THR A 52 -3.52 0.09 -13.52
CA THR A 52 -3.42 1.56 -13.44
C THR A 52 -4.80 2.24 -13.46
N ARG A 53 -5.70 1.80 -14.35
CA ARG A 53 -7.07 2.34 -14.42
C ARG A 53 -7.86 1.97 -13.18
N MET A 54 -7.75 0.73 -12.71
CA MET A 54 -8.37 0.28 -11.46
C MET A 54 -7.90 1.12 -10.27
N ILE A 55 -6.59 1.28 -10.07
CA ILE A 55 -5.98 2.09 -9.01
C ILE A 55 -6.49 3.54 -9.08
N ASN A 56 -6.55 4.14 -10.27
CA ASN A 56 -7.08 5.50 -10.43
C ASN A 56 -8.57 5.59 -10.07
N LYS A 57 -9.36 4.55 -10.36
CA LYS A 57 -10.77 4.48 -9.97
C LYS A 57 -10.90 4.34 -8.46
N LEU A 58 -10.19 3.40 -7.84
CA LEU A 58 -10.17 3.16 -6.39
C LEU A 58 -9.78 4.43 -5.62
N PHE A 59 -8.78 5.16 -6.13
CA PHE A 59 -8.36 6.42 -5.53
C PHE A 59 -9.45 7.50 -5.63
N LYS A 60 -10.13 7.62 -6.78
CA LYS A 60 -11.28 8.53 -6.94
C LYS A 60 -12.45 8.18 -6.01
N THR A 61 -12.67 6.90 -5.77
CA THR A 61 -13.71 6.40 -4.87
C THR A 61 -13.27 6.34 -3.41
N LYS A 62 -12.05 6.80 -3.08
CA LYS A 62 -11.50 6.84 -1.72
C LYS A 62 -11.53 5.48 -1.04
N THR A 63 -11.16 4.44 -1.78
CA THR A 63 -11.12 3.08 -1.23
C THR A 63 -10.00 2.96 -0.21
N GLU A 64 -10.29 2.50 0.99
CA GLU A 64 -9.26 2.27 2.00
C GLU A 64 -8.31 1.13 1.59
N PRO A 65 -7.00 1.21 1.90
CA PRO A 65 -6.05 0.14 1.62
C PRO A 65 -6.53 -1.25 2.10
N SER A 66 -7.09 -1.34 3.31
CA SER A 66 -7.57 -2.60 3.86
C SER A 66 -8.79 -3.16 3.12
N THR A 67 -9.64 -2.28 2.60
CA THR A 67 -10.74 -2.68 1.72
C THR A 67 -10.20 -3.29 0.43
N LEU A 68 -9.17 -2.69 -0.17
CA LEU A 68 -8.53 -3.25 -1.35
C LEU A 68 -7.83 -4.57 -1.05
N TRP A 69 -7.10 -4.67 0.06
CA TRP A 69 -6.44 -5.91 0.50
C TRP A 69 -7.43 -7.09 0.51
N LYS A 70 -8.60 -6.88 1.12
CA LYS A 70 -9.68 -7.86 1.16
C LYS A 70 -10.28 -8.15 -0.23
N GLN A 71 -10.53 -7.12 -1.04
CA GLN A 71 -11.07 -7.29 -2.41
C GLN A 71 -10.15 -8.09 -3.31
N LEU A 72 -8.84 -7.99 -3.08
CA LEU A 72 -7.81 -8.74 -3.79
C LEU A 72 -7.64 -10.18 -3.28
N GLY A 73 -8.42 -10.60 -2.27
CA GLY A 73 -8.35 -11.93 -1.69
C GLY A 73 -7.07 -12.22 -0.91
N LEU A 74 -6.32 -11.17 -0.53
CA LEU A 74 -5.12 -11.33 0.28
C LEU A 74 -5.50 -11.75 1.71
N PRO A 75 -4.63 -12.49 2.45
CA PRO A 75 -5.02 -13.07 3.73
C PRO A 75 -5.46 -12.03 4.75
N THR A 76 -6.66 -12.24 5.30
CA THR A 76 -7.25 -11.39 6.34
C THR A 76 -7.16 -12.02 7.73
N GLY A 77 -6.65 -13.26 7.83
CA GLY A 77 -6.58 -14.00 9.09
C GLY A 77 -5.56 -13.42 10.07
N GLU A 78 -5.81 -13.61 11.36
CA GLU A 78 -4.92 -13.13 12.44
C GLU A 78 -3.59 -13.89 12.51
N THR A 79 -3.46 -15.03 11.81
CA THR A 79 -2.35 -15.98 11.98
C THR A 79 -1.46 -16.13 10.74
N THR A 80 -1.53 -15.21 9.77
CA THR A 80 -0.63 -15.26 8.60
C THR A 80 0.82 -15.24 9.06
N SER A 81 1.53 -16.34 8.79
CA SER A 81 2.93 -16.48 9.21
C SER A 81 3.84 -15.58 8.38
N VAL A 82 5.01 -15.22 8.92
CA VAL A 82 6.04 -14.48 8.16
C VAL A 82 6.46 -15.22 6.89
N ALA A 83 6.49 -16.56 6.92
CA ALA A 83 6.82 -17.38 5.77
C ALA A 83 5.73 -17.31 4.68
N GLU A 84 4.46 -17.35 5.08
CA GLU A 84 3.32 -17.20 4.19
C GLU A 84 3.29 -15.80 3.55
N LEU A 85 3.52 -14.76 4.36
CA LEU A 85 3.61 -13.39 3.84
C LEU A 85 4.77 -13.22 2.85
N LYS A 86 5.94 -13.84 3.11
CA LYS A 86 7.06 -13.87 2.16
C LYS A 86 6.70 -14.60 0.87
N ASN A 87 5.90 -15.67 0.95
CA ASN A 87 5.43 -16.40 -0.22
C ASN A 87 4.49 -15.54 -1.07
N ILE A 88 3.49 -14.89 -0.45
CA ILE A 88 2.55 -13.97 -1.11
C ILE A 88 3.30 -12.83 -1.79
N LYS A 89 4.22 -12.17 -1.06
CA LYS A 89 5.09 -11.10 -1.57
C LYS A 89 5.88 -11.47 -2.83
N ARG A 90 6.17 -12.77 -3.03
CA ARG A 90 6.97 -13.26 -4.16
C ARG A 90 6.12 -13.77 -5.32
N ASN A 91 4.97 -14.36 -5.01
CA ASN A 91 4.27 -15.25 -5.92
C ASN A 91 2.82 -14.81 -6.21
N ASP A 92 2.27 -13.84 -5.49
CA ASP A 92 0.89 -13.38 -5.69
C ASP A 92 0.83 -12.09 -6.53
N PRO A 93 0.28 -12.11 -7.76
CA PRO A 93 0.16 -10.92 -8.60
C PRO A 93 -0.83 -9.87 -8.03
N ASN A 94 -1.77 -10.27 -7.18
CA ASN A 94 -2.66 -9.34 -6.51
C ASN A 94 -1.88 -8.50 -5.48
N PHE A 95 -0.85 -9.09 -4.86
CA PHE A 95 0.03 -8.35 -3.96
C PHE A 95 0.75 -7.20 -4.69
N ASP A 96 1.24 -7.41 -5.91
CA ASP A 96 1.85 -6.33 -6.72
C ASP A 96 0.85 -5.20 -7.01
N THR A 97 -0.42 -5.54 -7.23
CA THR A 97 -1.49 -4.56 -7.42
C THR A 97 -1.74 -3.74 -6.15
N TYR A 98 -1.78 -4.41 -5.00
CA TYR A 98 -1.88 -3.76 -3.69
C TYR A 98 -0.71 -2.81 -3.43
N ILE A 99 0.53 -3.26 -3.66
CA ILE A 99 1.74 -2.44 -3.49
C ILE A 99 1.66 -1.15 -4.31
N ARG A 100 1.24 -1.25 -5.57
CA ARG A 100 1.10 -0.09 -6.46
C ARG A 100 0.03 0.88 -5.97
N TYR A 101 -1.09 0.36 -5.48
CA TYR A 101 -2.16 1.19 -4.91
C TYR A 101 -1.67 1.94 -3.67
N VAL A 102 -1.12 1.23 -2.67
CA VAL A 102 -0.70 1.83 -1.40
C VAL A 102 0.46 2.79 -1.58
N THR A 103 1.39 2.51 -2.49
CA THR A 103 2.46 3.47 -2.83
C THR A 103 1.89 4.78 -3.36
N LYS A 104 0.85 4.72 -4.22
CA LYS A 104 0.17 5.92 -4.70
C LYS A 104 -0.58 6.61 -3.56
N TYR A 105 -1.32 5.84 -2.74
CA TYR A 105 -2.08 6.35 -1.61
C TYR A 105 -1.18 7.11 -0.63
N ASP A 106 -0.09 6.49 -0.17
CA ASP A 106 0.86 7.09 0.79
C ASP A 106 1.52 8.35 0.22
N LYS A 107 1.84 8.40 -1.09
CA LYS A 107 2.41 9.59 -1.74
C LYS A 107 1.43 10.76 -1.76
N GLU A 108 0.16 10.50 -2.06
CA GLU A 108 -0.86 11.55 -2.10
C GLU A 108 -1.19 12.03 -0.68
N LEU A 109 -1.16 11.13 0.31
CA LEU A 109 -1.28 11.48 1.73
C LEU A 109 -0.14 12.41 2.19
N ASP A 110 1.11 12.12 1.82
CA ASP A 110 2.26 12.99 2.12
C ASP A 110 2.12 14.37 1.46
N ALA A 111 1.72 14.39 0.20
CA ALA A 111 1.51 15.64 -0.54
C ALA A 111 0.40 16.48 0.10
N PHE A 112 -0.66 15.82 0.59
CA PHE A 112 -1.74 16.44 1.34
C PHE A 112 -1.23 17.04 2.67
N LYS A 113 -0.54 16.26 3.52
CA LYS A 113 0.03 16.74 4.80
C LYS A 113 0.97 17.93 4.59
N THR A 114 1.80 17.87 3.55
CA THR A 114 2.70 18.97 3.18
C THR A 114 1.92 20.24 2.79
N LYS A 115 0.82 20.09 2.04
CA LYS A 115 -0.02 21.22 1.63
C LYS A 115 -0.78 21.82 2.80
N GLU A 116 -1.29 20.99 3.70
CA GLU A 116 -1.94 21.40 4.95
C GLU A 116 -0.99 22.22 5.81
N GLN A 117 0.22 21.71 6.08
CA GLN A 117 1.22 22.41 6.87
C GLN A 117 1.54 23.80 6.29
N LYS A 118 1.73 23.89 4.96
CA LYS A 118 1.95 25.17 4.28
C LYS A 118 0.78 26.15 4.43
N LEU A 119 -0.46 25.66 4.44
CA LEU A 119 -1.64 26.50 4.66
C LEU A 119 -1.70 26.99 6.10
N LEU A 120 -1.49 26.11 7.08
CA LEU A 120 -1.47 26.46 8.50
C LEU A 120 -0.41 27.53 8.80
N GLU A 121 0.79 27.39 8.23
CA GLU A 121 1.86 28.38 8.32
C GLU A 121 1.48 29.70 7.65
N LYS A 122 0.96 29.66 6.41
CA LYS A 122 0.57 30.85 5.64
C LYS A 122 -0.45 31.71 6.37
N TYR A 123 -1.42 31.08 7.03
CA TYR A 123 -2.48 31.78 7.77
C TYR A 123 -2.15 31.99 9.25
N LYS A 124 -0.93 31.65 9.71
CA LYS A 124 -0.50 31.70 11.11
C LYS A 124 -1.45 30.94 12.06
N LEU A 125 -2.14 29.93 11.53
CA LEU A 125 -3.08 29.08 12.27
C LEU A 125 -2.34 28.05 13.13
N SER A 126 -1.07 27.77 12.84
CA SER A 126 -0.25 26.81 13.60
C SER A 126 -0.07 27.12 15.09
N LYS A 127 -0.34 28.36 15.55
CA LYS A 127 -0.31 28.74 16.97
C LYS A 127 -1.63 28.51 17.72
N GLN A 128 -2.70 28.14 17.01
CA GLN A 128 -4.04 27.97 17.57
C GLN A 128 -4.45 26.51 17.75
N PHE A 129 -3.58 25.56 17.38
CA PHE A 129 -3.85 24.14 17.44
C PHE A 129 -2.72 23.43 18.18
N ASP A 130 -3.07 22.73 19.26
CA ASP A 130 -2.15 21.88 20.02
C ASP A 130 -1.62 20.73 19.13
N GLU A 131 -0.46 20.16 19.49
CA GLU A 131 0.22 19.07 18.76
C GLU A 131 -0.66 17.81 18.58
N ASP A 132 -1.79 17.72 19.28
CA ASP A 132 -2.80 16.65 19.20
C ASP A 132 -4.02 17.00 18.32
N ALA A 133 -4.03 18.16 17.65
CA ALA A 133 -5.21 18.66 16.95
C ALA A 133 -5.53 17.88 15.67
N GLN A 134 -6.75 17.35 15.62
CA GLN A 134 -7.40 16.85 14.40
C GLN A 134 -7.34 17.91 13.27
N PRO A 135 -7.29 17.49 12.00
CA PRO A 135 -7.21 18.38 10.85
C PRO A 135 -8.40 19.32 10.82
N SER A 136 -8.20 20.50 10.25
CA SER A 136 -9.25 21.52 10.13
C SER A 136 -10.54 20.92 9.55
N PRO A 137 -11.72 21.21 10.14
CA PRO A 137 -13.01 20.77 9.61
C PRO A 137 -13.25 21.14 8.13
N GLU A 138 -12.64 22.23 7.64
CA GLU A 138 -12.67 22.59 6.20
C GLU A 138 -11.85 21.60 5.35
N LEU A 139 -10.74 21.08 5.87
CA LEU A 139 -9.92 20.06 5.20
C LEU A 139 -10.58 18.67 5.26
N VAL A 140 -11.19 18.32 6.40
CA VAL A 140 -12.02 17.11 6.53
C VAL A 140 -13.17 17.15 5.51
N ARG A 141 -13.84 18.29 5.33
CA ARG A 141 -14.90 18.47 4.33
C ARG A 141 -14.40 18.46 2.89
N MET A 142 -13.26 19.09 2.61
CA MET A 142 -12.73 19.26 1.26
C MET A 142 -12.12 17.97 0.70
N PHE A 143 -11.66 17.06 1.58
CA PHE A 143 -11.00 15.81 1.18
C PHE A 143 -11.72 14.54 1.67
N ASN A 144 -12.71 14.64 2.57
CA ASN A 144 -13.49 13.51 3.14
C ASN A 144 -12.59 12.31 3.51
N VAL A 145 -11.47 12.62 4.16
CA VAL A 145 -10.51 11.63 4.67
C VAL A 145 -10.87 11.45 6.14
N ASN A 146 -11.20 10.23 6.55
CA ASN A 146 -11.25 9.91 7.96
C ASN A 146 -9.79 9.99 8.46
N TRP A 147 -9.52 10.86 9.44
CA TRP A 147 -8.16 11.22 9.87
C TRP A 147 -7.54 10.22 10.83
N ASP A 148 -8.34 9.31 11.37
CA ASP A 148 -7.81 8.10 11.97
C ASP A 148 -7.09 7.38 10.82
N GLY A 149 -5.76 7.25 10.88
CA GLY A 149 -4.98 6.59 9.84
C GLY A 149 -5.66 5.30 9.39
N PRO A 150 -5.40 4.83 8.15
CA PRO A 150 -6.19 3.75 7.53
C PRO A 150 -6.46 2.66 8.54
N ASP A 151 -7.70 2.18 8.64
CA ASP A 151 -8.03 1.04 9.48
C ASP A 151 -7.21 -0.15 8.95
N ILE A 152 -6.01 -0.35 9.49
CA ILE A 152 -5.16 -1.48 9.14
C ILE A 152 -5.68 -2.64 9.99
N VAL A 153 -6.69 -3.30 9.44
CA VAL A 153 -7.43 -4.36 10.15
C VAL A 153 -6.62 -5.65 10.19
N TYR A 154 -5.73 -5.88 9.22
CA TYR A 154 -5.13 -7.20 9.02
C TYR A 154 -3.64 -7.23 9.42
N PRO A 155 -3.23 -8.17 10.30
CA PRO A 155 -1.82 -8.36 10.66
C PRO A 155 -0.88 -8.60 9.46
N ALA A 156 -1.33 -9.34 8.45
CA ALA A 156 -0.54 -9.56 7.24
C ALA A 156 -0.31 -8.25 6.45
N GLU A 157 -1.34 -7.41 6.40
CA GLU A 157 -1.30 -6.11 5.71
C GLU A 157 -0.34 -5.16 6.43
N ILE A 158 -0.43 -5.04 7.76
CA ILE A 158 0.43 -4.12 8.52
C ILE A 158 1.92 -4.47 8.39
N LEU A 159 2.25 -5.77 8.42
CA LEU A 159 3.61 -6.27 8.23
C LEU A 159 4.07 -6.12 6.77
N ALA A 160 3.15 -6.13 5.80
CA ALA A 160 3.48 -5.80 4.42
C ALA A 160 3.84 -4.31 4.29
N ARG A 161 3.03 -3.42 4.87
CA ARG A 161 3.25 -1.98 4.83
C ARG A 161 4.52 -1.54 5.56
N ALA A 162 4.86 -2.17 6.68
CA ALA A 162 6.12 -1.94 7.38
C ALA A 162 7.36 -2.07 6.46
N ASP A 163 7.42 -3.15 5.66
CA ASP A 163 8.50 -3.34 4.69
C ASP A 163 8.48 -2.28 3.58
N MET A 164 7.28 -1.86 3.15
CA MET A 164 7.14 -0.83 2.13
C MET A 164 7.65 0.52 2.62
N TRP A 165 7.27 0.91 3.84
CA TRP A 165 7.71 2.15 4.46
C TRP A 165 9.22 2.18 4.68
N ALA A 166 9.81 1.05 5.07
CA ALA A 166 11.26 0.91 5.18
C ALA A 166 11.95 1.13 3.83
N LYS A 167 11.47 0.46 2.77
CA LYS A 167 12.00 0.64 1.40
C LYS A 167 11.82 2.06 0.86
N ALA A 168 10.73 2.72 1.25
CA ALA A 168 10.44 4.10 0.86
C ALA A 168 11.19 5.14 1.71
N GLY A 169 11.98 4.72 2.70
CA GLY A 169 12.72 5.62 3.58
C GLY A 169 11.82 6.51 4.43
N LYS A 170 10.64 6.02 4.83
CA LYS A 170 9.74 6.77 5.72
C LYS A 170 10.39 6.99 7.09
N SER A 171 10.04 8.09 7.74
CA SER A 171 10.50 8.39 9.11
C SER A 171 9.78 7.54 10.15
N ASP A 172 10.40 7.40 11.33
CA ASP A 172 9.78 6.75 12.49
C ASP A 172 8.42 7.39 12.83
N ASP A 173 8.36 8.73 12.88
CA ASP A 173 7.13 9.48 13.21
C ASP A 173 5.99 9.21 12.21
N TYR A 174 6.32 9.11 10.92
CA TYR A 174 5.33 8.75 9.91
C TYR A 174 4.77 7.37 10.18
N VAL A 175 5.62 6.37 10.39
CA VAL A 175 5.20 4.99 10.62
C VAL A 175 4.40 4.87 11.91
N LEU A 176 4.85 5.49 12.99
CA LEU A 176 4.16 5.55 14.28
C LEU A 176 2.76 6.15 14.15
N THR A 177 2.62 7.24 13.40
CA THR A 177 1.31 7.85 13.09
C THR A 177 0.41 6.88 12.34
N MET A 178 0.94 6.24 11.29
CA MET A 178 0.17 5.29 10.45
C MET A 178 -0.24 4.02 11.22
N LEU A 179 0.47 3.70 12.30
CA LEU A 179 0.18 2.58 13.18
C LEU A 179 -0.71 2.97 14.36
N GLY A 180 -1.18 4.22 14.44
CA GLY A 180 -1.97 4.72 15.58
C GLY A 180 -1.18 4.74 16.89
N MET A 181 0.15 4.87 16.82
CA MET A 181 1.07 4.91 17.96
C MET A 181 1.87 6.21 17.95
N PRO A 182 1.24 7.39 18.16
CA PRO A 182 1.86 8.69 17.88
C PRO A 182 3.15 8.99 18.65
N SER A 183 3.47 8.25 19.72
CA SER A 183 4.76 8.34 20.39
C SER A 183 5.32 6.99 20.87
N LEU A 184 6.66 6.88 20.86
CA LEU A 184 7.39 5.73 21.41
C LEU A 184 7.27 5.61 22.93
N LYS A 185 6.99 6.71 23.63
CA LYS A 185 6.75 6.67 25.08
C LYS A 185 5.54 5.81 25.43
N GLU A 186 4.59 5.72 24.51
CA GLU A 186 3.40 4.89 24.65
C GLU A 186 3.50 3.56 23.90
N SER A 187 4.46 3.38 22.98
CA SER A 187 4.61 2.15 22.20
C SER A 187 4.85 0.90 23.07
N SER A 188 5.46 1.07 24.25
CA SER A 188 5.64 -0.01 25.24
C SER A 188 4.32 -0.52 25.83
N LYS A 189 3.28 0.33 25.92
CA LYS A 189 1.90 -0.09 26.29
C LYS A 189 1.31 -1.02 25.22
N PHE A 190 1.83 -0.97 24.01
CA PHE A 190 1.43 -1.77 22.86
C PHE A 190 2.39 -2.92 22.56
N ALA A 191 3.29 -3.30 23.48
CA ALA A 191 4.32 -4.32 23.22
C ALA A 191 3.78 -5.67 22.70
N HIS A 192 2.53 -6.00 23.03
CA HIS A 192 1.85 -7.21 22.56
C HIS A 192 1.03 -7.01 21.27
N SER A 193 0.88 -5.77 20.79
CA SER A 193 0.08 -5.44 19.61
C SER A 193 0.81 -5.78 18.32
N TYR A 194 0.04 -6.06 17.28
CA TYR A 194 0.58 -6.21 15.92
C TYR A 194 1.19 -4.91 15.39
N ASN A 195 0.73 -3.75 15.85
CA ASN A 195 1.26 -2.44 15.46
C ASN A 195 2.70 -2.28 15.95
N TYR A 196 3.00 -2.68 17.19
CA TYR A 196 4.37 -2.65 17.70
C TYR A 196 5.28 -3.63 16.95
N LYS A 197 4.80 -4.85 16.66
CA LYS A 197 5.54 -5.82 15.83
C LYS A 197 5.85 -5.26 14.43
N ALA A 198 4.88 -4.58 13.82
CA ALA A 198 5.04 -3.93 12.52
C ALA A 198 6.08 -2.80 12.58
N PHE A 199 6.09 -2.00 13.64
CA PHE A 199 7.11 -0.98 13.86
C PHE A 199 8.51 -1.61 13.98
N LEU A 200 8.68 -2.67 14.77
CA LEU A 200 9.95 -3.39 14.87
C LEU A 200 10.41 -3.95 13.52
N GLN A 201 9.50 -4.54 12.74
CA GLN A 201 9.82 -5.02 11.39
C GLN A 201 10.25 -3.88 10.47
N PHE A 202 9.57 -2.72 10.52
CA PHE A 202 9.97 -1.53 9.78
C PHE A 202 11.41 -1.12 10.16
N LYS A 203 11.73 -1.07 11.46
CA LYS A 203 13.07 -0.70 11.94
C LYS A 203 14.15 -1.71 11.52
N GLU A 204 13.85 -3.00 11.54
CA GLU A 204 14.75 -4.05 11.04
C GLU A 204 14.98 -3.90 9.54
N ALA A 205 13.91 -3.75 8.76
CA ALA A 205 13.98 -3.60 7.30
C ALA A 205 14.67 -2.30 6.87
N ALA A 206 14.57 -1.24 7.67
CA ALA A 206 15.27 0.03 7.47
C ALA A 206 16.75 -0.01 7.90
N GLY A 207 17.22 -1.11 8.51
CA GLY A 207 18.59 -1.23 9.03
C GLY A 207 18.87 -0.36 10.26
N THR A 208 17.82 0.10 10.94
CA THR A 208 17.92 1.02 12.10
C THR A 208 17.76 0.31 13.44
N LEU A 209 17.37 -0.98 13.42
CA LEU A 209 17.55 -1.90 14.54
C LEU A 209 18.87 -2.65 14.33
N SER A 210 19.82 -2.48 15.26
CA SER A 210 21.01 -3.33 15.30
C SER A 210 20.58 -4.77 15.63
N LYS A 211 21.03 -5.74 14.84
CA LYS A 211 21.02 -7.16 15.24
C LYS A 211 22.10 -7.36 16.31
N ASN A 212 21.83 -6.92 17.53
CA ASN A 212 22.66 -7.26 18.65
C ASN A 212 22.13 -8.56 19.29
N SER A 213 22.97 -9.60 19.14
CA SER A 213 23.07 -10.86 19.89
C SER A 213 21.89 -11.84 19.83
#